data_AF-A0A357F0H5-F1
#
_entry.id   AF-A0A357F0H5-F1
#
_cell.length_a   1.000
_cell.length_b   1.000
_cell.length_c   1.000
_cell.angle_alpha   90.00
_cell.angle_beta   90.00
_cell.angle_gamma   90.00
#
_symmetry.space_group_name_H-M   'P 1'
#
loop_
_entity.id
_entity.type
_entity.pdbx_description
1 polymer ?
#
loop_
_entity_poly.entity_id
_entity_poly.type
_entity_poly.pdbx_seq_one_letter_code
_entity_poly.pdbx_strand_id
1 'polypeptide(L)'
;VNAIAQEDGDYHDGFRTALTGIGGTADDQGAFSGNLEYGRKRWLFRGSLSAQRSGDYDSPVGKIQNSGARSNTENFGVGYYGAHSFFNGSYGLDIRRYGIPFAPLFEEGGPITGEIPILDEEIDIRQRRHNFRFNGGFSDLQNSVISGVKYTVSY
;
A
#
# COMPACT_ATOMS: atom_id res chain seq x y z
N VAL A 1 -0.78 1.28 9.61
CA VAL A 1 -1.75 1.88 8.66
C VAL A 1 -1.01 2.94 7.88
N ASN A 2 -0.52 2.65 6.67
CA ASN A 2 0.08 3.70 5.84
C ASN A 2 -1.06 4.56 5.31
N ALA A 3 -1.09 5.82 5.76
CA ALA A 3 -2.01 6.81 5.27
C ALA A 3 -1.83 6.90 3.76
N ILE A 4 -2.87 6.55 3.00
CA ILE A 4 -3.07 7.12 1.67
C ILE A 4 -3.29 8.59 1.97
N ALA A 5 -2.19 9.36 2.07
CA ALA A 5 -2.26 10.79 2.15
C ALA A 5 -3.03 11.21 0.91
N GLN A 6 -4.23 11.72 1.13
CA GLN A 6 -4.94 12.50 0.16
C GLN A 6 -4.12 13.79 0.00
N GLU A 7 -2.99 13.69 -0.70
CA GLU A 7 -2.31 14.87 -1.21
C GLU A 7 -3.23 15.43 -2.28
N ASP A 8 -3.90 16.52 -1.93
CA ASP A 8 -4.33 17.53 -2.87
C ASP A 8 -3.06 18.03 -3.57
N GLY A 9 -2.59 17.23 -4.54
CA GLY A 9 -1.30 17.40 -5.18
C GLY A 9 -1.34 18.66 -6.01
N ASP A 10 -0.91 19.76 -5.42
CA ASP A 10 -0.60 20.98 -6.14
C ASP A 10 0.66 20.72 -6.98
N TYR A 11 0.57 21.07 -8.26
CA TYR A 11 1.69 20.95 -9.17
C TYR A 11 2.92 21.68 -8.62
N HIS A 12 4.07 21.00 -8.67
CA HIS A 12 5.36 21.62 -8.44
C HIS A 12 6.30 21.28 -9.60
N ASP A 13 7.25 22.17 -9.87
CA ASP A 13 8.37 21.84 -10.76
C ASP A 13 9.49 21.16 -9.96
N GLY A 14 10.13 20.18 -10.59
CA GLY A 14 11.30 19.49 -10.02
C GLY A 14 11.00 18.10 -9.47
N PHE A 15 11.91 17.61 -8.63
CA PHE A 15 11.89 16.25 -8.10
C PHE A 15 11.73 16.26 -6.59
N ARG A 16 10.83 15.43 -6.06
CA ARG A 16 10.66 15.17 -4.63
C ARG A 16 10.73 13.66 -4.40
N THR A 17 11.42 13.28 -3.34
CA THR A 17 11.51 11.88 -2.93
C THR A 17 11.64 11.80 -1.42
N ALA A 18 11.09 10.74 -0.86
CA ALA A 18 11.31 10.34 0.50
C ALA A 18 11.48 8.83 0.54
N LEU A 19 12.42 8.38 1.35
CA LEU A 19 12.68 6.98 1.64
C LEU A 19 12.56 6.79 3.15
N THR A 20 11.92 5.72 3.58
CA THR A 20 11.79 5.36 4.99
C THR A 20 12.08 3.88 5.14
N GLY A 21 12.82 3.51 6.18
CA GLY A 21 13.11 2.14 6.54
C GLY A 21 12.89 1.95 8.03
N ILE A 22 12.31 0.83 8.42
CA ILE A 22 12.15 0.41 9.81
C ILE A 22 12.57 -1.05 9.94
N GLY A 23 13.14 -1.39 11.10
CA GLY A 23 13.54 -2.75 11.43
C GLY A 23 13.27 -3.03 12.90
N GLY A 24 12.98 -4.28 13.24
CA GLY A 24 12.72 -4.70 14.61
C GLY A 24 13.07 -6.17 14.84
N THR A 25 13.49 -6.48 16.06
CA THR A 25 14.04 -7.81 16.41
C THR A 25 13.02 -8.77 17.01
N ALA A 26 11.83 -8.30 17.40
CA ALA A 26 10.82 -9.13 18.05
C ALA A 26 10.20 -10.19 17.11
N ASP A 27 10.19 -9.89 15.83
CA ASP A 27 9.56 -10.65 14.77
C ASP A 27 10.38 -10.59 13.47
N ASP A 28 11.68 -10.28 13.57
CA ASP A 28 12.58 -10.05 12.42
C ASP A 28 11.92 -9.15 11.35
N GLN A 29 11.22 -8.12 11.81
CA GLN A 29 10.47 -7.25 10.93
C GLN A 29 11.39 -6.28 10.21
N GLY A 30 11.11 -6.10 8.93
CA GLY A 30 11.72 -5.10 8.08
C GLY A 30 10.64 -4.46 7.22
N ALA A 31 10.57 -3.13 7.22
CA ALA A 31 9.76 -2.41 6.26
C ALA A 31 10.57 -1.32 5.57
N PHE A 32 10.27 -1.13 4.31
CA PHE A 32 10.84 -0.09 3.47
C PHE A 32 9.69 0.58 2.71
N SER A 33 9.72 1.90 2.62
CA SER A 33 8.84 2.66 1.75
C SER A 33 9.62 3.75 1.04
N GLY A 34 9.24 4.01 -0.19
CA GLY A 34 9.81 5.05 -1.01
C GLY A 34 8.72 5.73 -1.82
N ASN A 35 8.81 7.06 -1.94
CA ASN A 35 8.01 7.84 -2.86
C ASN A 35 8.91 8.69 -3.76
N LEU A 36 8.42 8.91 -4.97
CA LEU A 36 9.07 9.71 -6.00
C LEU A 36 8.00 10.52 -6.71
N GLU A 37 8.26 11.81 -6.87
CA GLU A 37 7.41 12.75 -7.58
C GLU A 37 8.29 13.58 -8.50
N TYR A 38 7.89 13.67 -9.77
CA TYR A 38 8.59 14.42 -10.79
C TYR A 38 7.60 15.29 -11.54
N GLY A 39 7.72 16.59 -11.36
CA GLY A 39 6.90 17.58 -12.03
C GLY A 39 7.69 18.37 -13.06
N ARG A 40 7.09 18.55 -14.25
CA ARG A 40 7.66 19.35 -15.33
C ARG A 40 6.56 19.90 -16.25
N LYS A 41 6.56 21.22 -16.46
CA LYS A 41 5.70 21.89 -17.44
C LYS A 41 4.24 21.44 -17.33
N ARG A 42 3.66 21.56 -16.14
CA ARG A 42 2.26 21.18 -15.80
C ARG A 42 1.97 19.69 -15.71
N TRP A 43 2.92 18.82 -16.02
CA TRP A 43 2.80 17.38 -15.78
C TRP A 43 3.40 17.03 -14.44
N LEU A 44 2.77 16.09 -13.74
CA LEU A 44 3.22 15.54 -12.47
C LEU A 44 3.17 14.01 -12.53
N PHE A 45 4.32 13.37 -12.41
CA PHE A 45 4.44 11.92 -12.34
C PHE A 45 4.73 11.53 -10.89
N ARG A 46 4.00 10.55 -10.37
CA ARG A 46 4.13 10.08 -9.00
C ARG A 46 4.29 8.57 -8.98
N GLY A 47 5.17 8.09 -8.13
CA GLY A 47 5.36 6.68 -7.84
C GLY A 47 5.60 6.51 -6.36
N SER A 48 5.06 5.45 -5.78
CA SER A 48 5.40 5.05 -4.43
C SER A 48 5.39 3.53 -4.34
N LEU A 49 6.34 3.00 -3.58
CA LEU A 49 6.46 1.59 -3.32
C LEU A 49 6.70 1.40 -1.83
N SER A 50 6.14 0.35 -1.24
CA SER A 50 6.41 -0.03 0.13
C SER A 50 6.35 -1.54 0.27
N ALA A 51 7.40 -2.11 0.84
CA ALA A 51 7.48 -3.51 1.17
C ALA A 51 7.65 -3.65 2.68
N GLN A 52 6.84 -4.51 3.30
CA GLN A 52 6.99 -4.90 4.68
C GLN A 52 7.02 -6.41 4.78
N ARG A 53 7.93 -6.92 5.59
CA ARG A 53 8.00 -8.32 6.00
C ARG A 53 8.10 -8.36 7.51
N SER A 54 7.35 -9.26 8.11
CA SER A 54 7.44 -9.66 9.50
C SER A 54 7.50 -11.18 9.49
N GLY A 55 8.46 -11.71 10.24
CA GLY A 55 8.60 -13.14 10.49
C GLY A 55 7.59 -13.62 11.51
N ASP A 56 7.79 -14.86 11.94
CA ASP A 56 7.03 -15.43 13.03
C ASP A 56 7.35 -14.69 14.35
N TYR A 57 6.32 -14.52 15.17
CA TYR A 57 6.39 -13.75 16.40
C TYR A 57 6.99 -14.59 17.54
N ASP A 58 8.01 -14.05 18.21
CA ASP A 58 8.60 -14.67 19.40
C ASP A 58 7.83 -14.24 20.65
N SER A 59 7.06 -15.18 21.23
CA SER A 59 6.37 -14.95 22.51
C SER A 59 7.24 -15.43 23.70
N PRO A 60 6.98 -14.94 24.93
CA PRO A 60 7.70 -15.42 26.12
C PRO A 60 7.57 -16.93 26.38
N VAL A 61 6.55 -17.58 25.80
CA VAL A 61 6.30 -19.03 25.92
C VAL A 61 6.80 -19.83 24.72
N GLY A 62 7.33 -19.18 23.68
CA GLY A 62 7.84 -19.81 22.46
C GLY A 62 7.45 -19.07 21.18
N LYS A 63 8.04 -19.50 20.06
CA LYS A 63 7.77 -18.95 18.73
C LYS A 63 6.42 -19.41 18.20
N ILE A 64 5.60 -18.48 17.70
CA ILE A 64 4.31 -18.80 17.06
C ILE A 64 4.57 -19.08 15.58
N GLN A 65 4.48 -20.35 15.17
CA GLN A 65 4.68 -20.74 13.77
C GLN A 65 3.55 -20.23 12.86
N ASN A 66 3.89 -19.94 11.60
CA ASN A 66 2.99 -19.45 10.56
C ASN A 66 2.25 -18.15 10.95
N SER A 67 2.91 -17.28 11.72
CA SER A 67 2.39 -15.95 12.07
C SER A 67 3.00 -14.83 11.23
N GLY A 68 3.97 -15.15 10.37
CA GLY A 68 4.61 -14.19 9.48
C GLY A 68 3.64 -13.50 8.51
N ALA A 69 3.94 -12.25 8.21
CA ALA A 69 3.19 -11.43 7.27
C ALA A 69 4.12 -10.74 6.28
N ARG A 70 3.69 -10.63 5.02
CA ARG A 70 4.34 -9.79 4.03
C ARG A 70 3.32 -8.92 3.31
N SER A 71 3.67 -7.67 3.07
CA SER A 71 2.91 -6.77 2.23
C SER A 71 3.84 -6.06 1.25
N ASN A 72 3.37 -5.93 0.02
CA ASN A 72 3.96 -5.06 -0.98
C ASN A 72 2.84 -4.17 -1.54
N THR A 73 3.04 -2.87 -1.49
CA THR A 73 2.12 -1.88 -2.03
C THR A 73 2.87 -1.01 -3.01
N GLU A 74 2.33 -0.89 -4.21
CA GLU A 74 2.86 -0.09 -5.30
C GLU A 74 1.76 0.87 -5.74
N ASN A 75 2.11 2.11 -6.02
CA ASN A 75 1.17 3.08 -6.53
C ASN A 75 1.85 3.99 -7.54
N PHE A 76 1.18 4.22 -8.65
CA PHE A 76 1.66 5.03 -9.76
C PHE A 76 0.59 6.06 -10.09
N GLY A 77 0.99 7.27 -10.47
CA GLY A 77 0.06 8.30 -10.86
C GLY A 77 0.64 9.29 -11.84
N VAL A 78 -0.24 9.88 -12.63
CA VAL A 78 0.08 10.96 -13.56
C VAL A 78 -1.01 12.02 -13.47
N GLY A 79 -0.60 13.28 -13.34
CA GLY A 79 -1.48 14.42 -13.34
C GLY A 79 -1.03 15.48 -14.33
N TYR A 80 -1.98 16.24 -14.84
CA TYR A 80 -1.77 17.43 -15.62
C TYR A 80 -2.56 18.59 -15.01
N TYR A 81 -1.90 19.72 -14.82
CA TYR A 81 -2.41 20.88 -14.11
C TYR A 81 -2.29 22.12 -15.00
N GLY A 82 -3.32 22.37 -15.80
CA GLY A 82 -3.46 23.58 -16.61
C GLY A 82 -3.92 24.77 -15.77
N ALA A 83 -4.02 25.94 -16.42
CA ALA A 83 -4.46 27.17 -15.76
C ALA A 83 -5.93 27.11 -15.31
N HIS A 84 -6.80 26.45 -16.08
CA HIS A 84 -8.24 26.39 -15.83
C HIS A 84 -8.79 24.97 -15.72
N SER A 85 -7.92 23.96 -15.88
CA SER A 85 -8.32 22.56 -15.86
C SER A 85 -7.22 21.68 -15.33
N PHE A 86 -7.60 20.62 -14.63
CA PHE A 86 -6.68 19.60 -14.17
C PHE A 86 -7.27 18.21 -14.38
N PHE A 87 -6.40 17.23 -14.60
CA PHE A 87 -6.76 15.82 -14.53
C PHE A 87 -5.66 15.05 -13.84
N ASN A 88 -6.03 13.96 -13.18
CA ASN A 88 -5.13 13.13 -12.42
C ASN A 88 -5.61 11.68 -12.44
N GLY A 89 -4.77 10.76 -12.87
CA GLY A 89 -4.99 9.33 -12.82
C GLY A 89 -4.00 8.67 -11.87
N SER A 90 -4.44 7.67 -11.13
CA SER A 90 -3.57 6.83 -10.30
C SER A 90 -4.04 5.38 -10.28
N TYR A 91 -3.07 4.49 -10.13
CA TYR A 91 -3.25 3.06 -10.05
C TYR A 91 -2.42 2.52 -8.88
N GLY A 92 -3.10 1.83 -7.96
CA GLY A 92 -2.51 1.17 -6.81
C GLY A 92 -2.66 -0.34 -6.89
N LEU A 93 -1.60 -1.05 -6.53
CA LEU A 93 -1.54 -2.50 -6.36
C LEU A 93 -1.12 -2.81 -4.92
N ASP A 94 -1.90 -3.61 -4.22
CA ASP A 94 -1.62 -4.02 -2.85
C ASP A 94 -1.69 -5.55 -2.77
N ILE A 95 -0.52 -6.17 -2.56
CA ILE A 95 -0.36 -7.61 -2.43
C ILE A 95 0.04 -7.91 -1.00
N ARG A 96 -0.77 -8.72 -0.32
CA ARG A 96 -0.51 -9.11 1.06
C ARG A 96 -0.59 -10.61 1.19
N ARG A 97 0.28 -11.18 2.01
CA ARG A 97 0.24 -12.57 2.41
C ARG A 97 0.34 -12.66 3.91
N TYR A 98 -0.56 -13.41 4.50
CA TYR A 98 -0.64 -13.65 5.92
C TYR A 98 -0.60 -15.15 6.15
N GLY A 99 0.31 -15.61 7.01
CA GLY A 99 0.21 -16.94 7.59
C GLY A 99 -0.98 -17.01 8.53
N ILE A 100 -1.62 -18.18 8.61
CA ILE A 100 -2.65 -18.46 9.62
C ILE A 100 -2.02 -19.37 10.68
N PRO A 101 -1.74 -18.86 11.89
CA PRO A 101 -1.25 -19.69 12.99
C PRO A 101 -2.23 -20.81 13.28
N PHE A 102 -1.71 -22.00 13.62
CA PHE A 102 -2.51 -23.17 14.04
C PHE A 102 -3.44 -23.78 12.98
N ALA A 103 -3.56 -23.20 11.78
CA ALA A 103 -4.46 -23.72 10.74
C ALA A 103 -4.22 -25.18 10.34
N PRO A 104 -2.96 -25.67 10.23
CA PRO A 104 -2.73 -27.08 9.90
C PRO A 104 -3.09 -28.06 11.02
N LEU A 105 -3.34 -27.60 12.26
CA LEU A 105 -3.87 -28.47 13.32
C LEU A 105 -5.31 -28.94 13.02
N PHE A 106 -5.98 -28.26 12.08
CA PHE A 106 -7.38 -28.49 11.73
C PHE A 106 -7.58 -29.13 10.34
N GLU A 107 -6.53 -29.24 9.52
CA GLU A 107 -6.55 -30.01 8.26
C GLU A 107 -5.93 -31.40 8.50
N GLU A 108 -6.70 -32.46 8.25
CA GLU A 108 -6.34 -33.89 8.40
C GLU A 108 -5.68 -34.33 9.74
N GLY A 109 -6.53 -34.62 10.74
CA GLY A 109 -6.18 -35.57 11.79
C GLY A 109 -4.99 -35.18 12.68
N GLY A 110 -4.95 -33.92 13.13
CA GLY A 110 -3.88 -33.41 14.01
C GLY A 110 -3.61 -34.30 15.23
N PRO A 111 -2.34 -34.34 15.71
CA PRO A 111 -1.95 -35.22 16.80
C PRO A 111 -2.76 -34.94 18.08
N ILE A 112 -3.32 -35.99 18.67
CA ILE A 112 -4.11 -35.99 19.92
C ILE A 112 -3.25 -35.61 21.15
N THR A 113 -1.93 -35.59 20.98
CA THR A 113 -0.94 -35.33 22.03
C THR A 113 -0.37 -33.93 21.83
N GLY A 114 -0.46 -33.04 22.83
CA GLY A 114 -0.13 -31.61 22.77
C GLY A 114 1.34 -31.23 22.50
N GLU A 115 2.00 -31.90 21.56
CA GLU A 115 3.22 -31.47 20.93
C GLU A 115 2.90 -30.59 19.71
N ILE A 116 3.70 -29.55 19.49
CA ILE A 116 3.59 -28.67 18.33
C ILE A 116 4.11 -29.46 17.11
N PRO A 117 3.26 -29.83 16.15
CA PRO A 117 3.71 -30.58 14.98
C PRO A 117 4.62 -29.71 14.10
N ILE A 118 5.63 -30.33 13.50
CA ILE A 118 6.45 -29.71 12.47
C ILE A 118 5.59 -29.70 11.20
N LEU A 119 5.22 -28.51 10.74
CA LEU A 119 4.28 -28.30 9.65
C LEU A 119 4.96 -28.51 8.30
N ASP A 120 4.53 -29.50 7.51
CA ASP A 120 4.98 -29.69 6.12
C ASP A 120 4.27 -28.72 5.14
N GLU A 121 3.14 -28.13 5.52
CA GLU A 121 2.40 -27.14 4.72
C GLU A 121 2.03 -25.87 5.53
N GLU A 122 2.52 -24.71 5.07
CA GLU A 122 2.12 -23.39 5.56
C GLU A 122 0.86 -22.91 4.83
N ILE A 123 -0.29 -22.92 5.51
CA ILE A 123 -1.53 -22.35 4.98
C ILE A 123 -1.45 -20.83 5.03
N ASP A 124 -1.57 -20.20 3.86
CA ASP A 124 -1.47 -18.75 3.72
C ASP A 124 -2.68 -18.15 2.99
N ILE A 125 -3.04 -16.92 3.40
CA ILE A 125 -4.02 -16.12 2.68
C ILE A 125 -3.29 -15.09 1.84
N ARG A 126 -3.46 -15.18 0.53
CA ARG A 126 -2.94 -14.19 -0.43
C ARG A 126 -4.04 -13.23 -0.88
N GLN A 127 -3.98 -11.99 -0.41
CA GLN A 127 -4.82 -10.91 -0.88
C GLN A 127 -4.11 -10.14 -2.01
N ARG A 128 -4.87 -9.81 -3.06
CA ARG A 128 -4.46 -8.88 -4.11
C ARG A 128 -5.57 -7.87 -4.32
N ARG A 129 -5.23 -6.59 -4.24
CA ARG A 129 -6.16 -5.49 -4.47
C ARG A 129 -5.60 -4.54 -5.51
N HIS A 130 -6.43 -4.21 -6.47
CA HIS A 130 -6.20 -3.18 -7.46
C HIS A 130 -7.07 -1.98 -7.09
N ASN A 131 -6.57 -0.77 -7.30
CA ASN A 131 -7.31 0.46 -7.07
C ASN A 131 -7.00 1.43 -8.20
N PHE A 132 -8.03 1.92 -8.87
CA PHE A 132 -7.95 2.92 -9.92
C PHE A 132 -8.63 4.18 -9.42
N ARG A 133 -7.96 5.33 -9.54
CA ARG A 133 -8.57 6.62 -9.20
C ARG A 133 -8.32 7.62 -10.31
N PHE A 134 -9.38 8.28 -10.74
CA PHE A 134 -9.37 9.35 -11.72
C PHE A 134 -10.06 10.58 -11.14
N ASN A 135 -9.33 11.69 -11.12
CA ASN A 135 -9.84 12.98 -10.68
C ASN A 135 -9.70 13.96 -11.84
N GLY A 136 -10.65 14.87 -11.96
CA GLY A 136 -10.54 15.95 -12.91
C GLY A 136 -11.42 17.11 -12.53
N GLY A 137 -11.16 18.25 -13.15
CA GLY A 137 -11.97 19.41 -12.89
C GLY A 137 -11.55 20.63 -13.69
N PHE A 138 -12.42 21.63 -13.60
CA PHE A 138 -12.23 22.96 -14.14
C PHE A 138 -12.29 23.96 -12.99
N SER A 139 -11.42 24.95 -13.02
CA SER A 139 -11.33 26.03 -12.04
C SER A 139 -11.22 27.36 -12.75
N ASP A 140 -11.59 28.43 -12.07
CA ASP A 140 -11.52 29.80 -12.59
C ASP A 140 -12.40 30.00 -13.84
N LEU A 141 -13.65 29.56 -13.73
CA LEU A 141 -14.70 29.83 -14.72
C LEU A 141 -15.11 31.30 -14.59
N GLN A 142 -15.08 32.08 -15.67
CA GLN A 142 -15.42 33.52 -15.72
C GLN A 142 -16.93 33.81 -15.53
N ASN A 143 -17.61 33.10 -14.65
CA ASN A 143 -19.05 33.21 -14.42
C ASN A 143 -19.32 33.52 -12.94
N SER A 144 -20.32 34.35 -12.61
CA SER A 144 -20.51 34.85 -11.23
C SER A 144 -21.07 33.81 -10.25
N VAL A 145 -21.55 32.67 -10.76
CA VAL A 145 -22.30 31.68 -9.97
C VAL A 145 -21.51 30.37 -9.77
N ILE A 146 -20.63 30.00 -10.69
CA ILE A 146 -19.86 28.74 -10.62
C ILE A 146 -18.39 29.07 -10.86
N SER A 147 -17.55 28.85 -9.85
CA SER A 147 -16.10 29.06 -9.91
C SER A 147 -15.31 27.83 -10.36
N GLY A 148 -15.94 26.64 -10.32
CA GLY A 148 -15.30 25.39 -10.74
C GLY A 148 -16.18 24.17 -10.59
N VAL A 149 -15.79 23.09 -11.26
CA VAL A 149 -16.40 21.75 -11.17
C VAL A 149 -15.29 20.74 -10.96
N LYS A 150 -15.43 19.84 -9.98
CA LYS A 150 -14.50 18.74 -9.73
C LYS A 150 -15.25 17.42 -9.69
N TYR A 151 -14.66 16.38 -10.27
CA TYR A 151 -15.16 15.02 -10.21
C TYR A 151 -14.06 14.06 -9.78
N THR A 152 -14.46 12.96 -9.15
CA THR A 152 -13.57 11.90 -8.67
C THR A 152 -14.26 10.57 -8.87
N VAL A 153 -13.57 9.65 -9.54
CA VAL A 153 -14.00 8.27 -9.76
C VAL A 153 -12.95 7.37 -9.14
N SER A 154 -13.37 6.42 -8.31
CA SER A 154 -12.49 5.43 -7.69
C SER A 154 -13.10 4.03 -7.84
N TYR A 155 -12.29 3.04 -8.19
CA TYR A 155 -12.68 1.64 -8.39
C TYR A 155 -11.64 0.70 -7.81
#